data_AF-A0A947DCY7-F1
#
_entry.id   AF-A0A947DCY7-F1
#
_cell.length_a   1.000
_cell.length_b   1.000
_cell.length_c   1.000
_cell.angle_alpha   90.00
_cell.angle_beta   90.00
_cell.angle_gamma   90.00
#
_symmetry.space_group_name_H-M   'P 1'
#
loop_
_entity.id
_entity.type
_entity.pdbx_description
1 polymer ?
#
loop_
_entity_poly.entity_id
_entity_poly.type
_entity_poly.pdbx_seq_one_letter_code
_entity_poly.pdbx_strand_id
1 'polypeptide(L)'
;MGRASIIEAYIQRLLEWKQPITPSILKAIADEVGITQGELDAIALKVQAHLTSAHDYIELGYLDNAIDELTQAQNLNPINLEVLIYLANAYKLRYNQDSNVADRHQALRVAKRCVSLKPNGKGAQALLRSLERNFGAQVISTQTKPNIFILIGFLENIFSRKKFSRRTKTKIAVLIVFLQKPINLPTTTQWVTALLAVLASSMATTGMGLVGAERLSLFSKAPEPTFEAPSFAPGPNIPVTFNHPGLLIEPKLSRLGKYKGEAYYKLHGVVINDSGQEVRRLNLKVELLNGDGDPISTIHQVAITNSGATIRPGATQSFNLFHKITPALISVRVSVNDIEQLELFSRNEKVDDDSGVGLSTIFGGE
;
A
#
# COMPACT_ATOMS: atom_id res chain seq x y z
N MET A 1 -20.61 -41.20 16.66
CA MET A 1 -20.33 -39.99 15.85
C MET A 1 -20.44 -40.36 14.38
N GLY A 2 -21.14 -39.56 13.57
CA GLY A 2 -21.25 -39.82 12.13
C GLY A 2 -19.93 -39.54 11.42
N ARG A 3 -19.66 -40.18 10.27
CA ARG A 3 -18.40 -39.96 9.53
C ARG A 3 -18.14 -38.48 9.17
N ALA A 4 -19.19 -37.71 8.89
CA ALA A 4 -19.08 -36.26 8.68
C ALA A 4 -18.48 -35.53 9.90
N SER A 5 -18.88 -35.92 11.12
CA SER A 5 -18.38 -35.31 12.36
C SER A 5 -16.89 -35.61 12.62
N ILE A 6 -16.34 -36.69 12.07
CA ILE A 6 -14.91 -37.02 12.19
C ILE A 6 -14.08 -36.06 11.33
N ILE A 7 -14.52 -35.79 10.09
CA ILE A 7 -13.83 -34.84 9.20
C ILE A 7 -13.91 -33.42 9.77
N GLU A 8 -15.06 -33.01 10.30
CA GLU A 8 -15.22 -31.71 10.96
C GLU A 8 -14.30 -31.58 12.18
N ALA A 9 -14.23 -32.61 13.03
CA ALA A 9 -13.33 -32.64 14.18
C ALA A 9 -11.85 -32.52 13.74
N TYR A 10 -11.47 -33.17 12.64
CA TYR A 10 -10.13 -33.06 12.08
C TYR A 10 -9.83 -31.65 11.57
N ILE A 11 -10.73 -31.03 10.82
CA ILE A 11 -10.57 -29.64 10.35
C ILE A 11 -10.48 -28.69 11.53
N GLN A 12 -11.36 -28.84 12.53
CA GLN A 12 -11.36 -28.02 13.73
C GLN A 12 -10.02 -28.14 14.49
N ARG A 13 -9.49 -29.36 14.61
CA ARG A 13 -8.21 -29.60 15.25
C ARG A 13 -7.04 -28.96 14.49
N LEU A 14 -7.07 -28.98 13.15
CA LEU A 14 -6.10 -28.28 12.32
C LEU A 14 -6.16 -26.75 12.51
N LEU A 15 -7.38 -26.18 12.63
CA LEU A 15 -7.59 -24.75 12.82
C LEU A 15 -7.12 -24.25 14.20
N GLU A 16 -7.23 -25.09 15.23
CA GLU A 16 -6.78 -24.77 16.58
C GLU A 16 -5.24 -24.84 16.74
N TRP A 17 -4.55 -25.46 15.79
CA TRP A 17 -3.12 -25.71 15.88
C TRP A 17 -2.29 -24.44 15.61
N LYS A 18 -1.62 -23.94 16.65
CA LYS A 18 -0.87 -22.66 16.60
C LYS A 18 0.52 -22.75 15.95
N GLN A 19 1.10 -23.95 15.89
CA GLN A 19 2.45 -24.17 15.36
C GLN A 19 2.41 -24.47 13.85
N PRO A 20 3.52 -24.30 13.10
CA PRO A 20 3.57 -24.71 11.71
C PRO A 20 3.25 -26.21 11.58
N ILE A 21 2.22 -26.52 10.79
CA ILE A 21 1.78 -27.90 10.55
C ILE A 21 2.83 -28.61 9.71
N THR A 22 3.38 -29.69 10.25
CA THR A 22 4.30 -30.60 9.56
C THR A 22 3.58 -31.89 9.16
N PRO A 23 4.13 -32.68 8.22
CA PRO A 23 3.53 -33.96 7.84
C PRO A 23 3.33 -34.92 9.02
N SER A 24 4.26 -34.92 9.99
CA SER A 24 4.16 -35.76 11.18
C SER A 24 3.03 -35.30 12.11
N ILE A 25 2.83 -33.98 12.26
CA ILE A 25 1.73 -33.41 13.05
C ILE A 25 0.39 -33.73 12.38
N LEU A 26 0.30 -33.61 11.06
CA LEU A 26 -0.92 -33.90 10.33
C LEU A 26 -1.35 -35.36 10.50
N LYS A 27 -0.38 -36.29 10.46
CA LYS A 27 -0.63 -37.71 10.76
C LYS A 27 -1.06 -37.93 12.21
N ALA A 28 -0.38 -37.30 13.16
CA ALA A 28 -0.74 -37.42 14.58
C ALA A 28 -2.17 -36.92 14.86
N ILE A 29 -2.59 -35.81 14.24
CA ILE A 29 -3.95 -35.28 14.35
C ILE A 29 -4.96 -36.24 13.71
N ALA A 30 -4.64 -36.82 12.54
CA ALA A 30 -5.50 -37.82 11.91
C ALA A 30 -5.67 -39.06 12.82
N ASP A 31 -4.59 -39.55 13.40
CA ASP A 31 -4.60 -40.68 14.34
C ASP A 31 -5.39 -40.34 15.63
N GLU A 32 -5.23 -39.12 16.17
CA GLU A 32 -5.94 -38.62 17.37
C GLU A 32 -7.47 -38.59 17.16
N VAL A 33 -7.92 -38.15 15.99
CA VAL A 33 -9.35 -38.02 15.65
C VAL A 33 -9.94 -39.34 15.12
N GLY A 34 -9.10 -40.36 14.93
CA GLY A 34 -9.51 -41.68 14.45
C GLY A 34 -9.78 -41.76 12.96
N ILE A 35 -9.14 -40.90 12.15
CA ILE A 35 -9.21 -40.95 10.69
C ILE A 35 -8.38 -42.13 10.18
N THR A 36 -9.02 -42.99 9.40
CA THR A 36 -8.38 -44.13 8.75
C THR A 36 -7.61 -43.72 7.50
N GLN A 37 -6.69 -44.57 7.04
CA GLN A 37 -5.96 -44.32 5.80
C GLN A 37 -6.90 -44.14 4.58
N GLY A 38 -7.97 -44.94 4.49
CA GLY A 38 -8.94 -44.80 3.40
C GLY A 38 -9.70 -43.48 3.43
N GLU A 39 -9.90 -42.88 4.60
CA GLU A 39 -10.49 -41.55 4.73
C GLU A 39 -9.48 -40.45 4.38
N LEU A 40 -8.18 -40.62 4.68
CA LEU A 40 -7.13 -39.73 4.17
C LEU A 40 -7.07 -39.74 2.64
N ASP A 41 -7.22 -40.91 2.03
CA ASP A 41 -7.25 -41.05 0.56
C ASP A 41 -8.50 -40.35 -0.02
N ALA A 42 -9.66 -40.47 0.65
CA ALA A 42 -10.88 -39.75 0.27
C ALA A 42 -10.74 -38.23 0.43
N ILE A 43 -10.08 -37.76 1.49
CA ILE A 43 -9.74 -36.35 1.69
C ILE A 43 -8.81 -35.87 0.55
N ALA A 44 -7.79 -36.64 0.19
CA ALA A 44 -6.88 -36.31 -0.90
C ALA A 44 -7.62 -36.21 -2.24
N LEU A 45 -8.55 -37.12 -2.51
CA LEU A 45 -9.41 -37.07 -3.70
C LEU A 45 -10.27 -35.81 -3.71
N LYS A 46 -10.85 -35.43 -2.57
CA LYS A 46 -11.64 -34.19 -2.45
C LYS A 46 -10.79 -32.94 -2.65
N VAL A 47 -9.57 -32.90 -2.12
CA VAL A 47 -8.61 -31.81 -2.38
C VAL A 47 -8.29 -31.70 -3.87
N GLN A 48 -8.11 -32.83 -4.56
CA GLN A 48 -7.88 -32.83 -6.00
C GLN A 48 -9.08 -32.31 -6.79
N ALA A 49 -10.31 -32.65 -6.37
CA ALA A 49 -11.52 -32.12 -6.99
C ALA A 49 -11.60 -30.59 -6.89
N HIS A 50 -11.38 -30.04 -5.69
CA HIS A 50 -11.33 -28.58 -5.47
C HIS A 50 -10.22 -27.90 -6.29
N LEU A 51 -9.04 -28.54 -6.42
CA LEU A 51 -7.95 -28.05 -7.28
C LEU A 51 -8.36 -27.95 -8.75
N THR A 52 -9.01 -28.99 -9.29
CA THR A 52 -9.50 -28.98 -10.67
C THR A 52 -10.53 -27.87 -10.88
N SER A 53 -11.52 -27.75 -10.00
CA SER A 53 -12.53 -26.68 -10.10
C SER A 53 -11.92 -25.28 -9.99
N ALA A 54 -10.96 -25.09 -9.07
CA ALA A 54 -10.25 -23.82 -8.96
C ALA A 54 -9.46 -23.48 -10.22
N HIS A 55 -8.85 -24.47 -10.87
CA HIS A 55 -8.14 -24.28 -12.12
C HIS A 55 -9.09 -23.79 -13.22
N ASP A 56 -10.23 -24.46 -13.39
CA ASP A 56 -11.27 -24.08 -14.35
C ASP A 56 -11.76 -22.64 -14.10
N TYR A 57 -11.98 -22.26 -12.83
CA TYR A 57 -12.35 -20.89 -12.46
C TYR A 57 -11.26 -19.86 -12.79
N ILE A 58 -9.98 -20.18 -12.61
CA ILE A 58 -8.87 -19.29 -12.99
C ILE A 58 -8.83 -19.09 -14.50
N GLU A 59 -9.03 -20.15 -15.29
CA GLU A 59 -9.05 -20.07 -16.76
C GLU A 59 -10.21 -19.20 -17.27
N LEU A 60 -11.36 -19.25 -16.59
CA LEU A 60 -12.53 -18.42 -16.89
C LEU A 60 -12.44 -16.99 -16.32
N GLY A 61 -11.41 -16.68 -15.52
CA GLY A 61 -11.24 -15.37 -14.89
C GLY A 61 -12.11 -15.13 -13.64
N TYR A 62 -12.78 -16.15 -13.12
CA TYR A 62 -13.59 -16.08 -11.89
C TYR A 62 -12.71 -16.26 -10.65
N LEU A 63 -11.90 -15.24 -10.36
CA LEU A 63 -10.84 -15.32 -9.33
C LEU A 63 -11.38 -15.50 -7.90
N ASP A 64 -12.55 -14.95 -7.58
CA ASP A 64 -13.15 -15.11 -6.24
C ASP A 64 -13.54 -16.56 -5.98
N ASN A 65 -14.27 -17.18 -6.91
CA ASN A 65 -14.64 -18.60 -6.85
C ASN A 65 -13.39 -19.50 -6.78
N ALA A 66 -12.35 -19.20 -7.56
CA ALA A 66 -11.11 -19.95 -7.52
C ALA A 66 -10.44 -19.87 -6.13
N ILE A 67 -10.41 -18.69 -5.51
CA ILE A 67 -9.85 -18.49 -4.17
C ILE A 67 -10.67 -19.26 -3.12
N ASP A 68 -12.00 -19.28 -3.23
CA ASP A 68 -12.87 -20.02 -2.33
C ASP A 68 -12.61 -21.53 -2.41
N GLU A 69 -12.55 -22.09 -3.63
CA GLU A 69 -12.23 -23.51 -3.86
C GLU A 69 -10.84 -23.89 -3.32
N LEU A 70 -9.82 -23.04 -3.57
CA LEU A 70 -8.47 -23.26 -3.07
C LEU A 70 -8.39 -23.14 -1.54
N THR A 71 -9.21 -22.29 -0.94
CA THR A 71 -9.31 -22.16 0.52
C THR A 71 -9.95 -23.42 1.13
N GLN A 72 -11.00 -23.96 0.50
CA GLN A 72 -11.57 -25.25 0.92
C GLN A 72 -10.55 -26.39 0.81
N ALA A 73 -9.81 -26.45 -0.30
CA ALA A 73 -8.72 -27.41 -0.48
C ALA A 73 -7.62 -27.26 0.59
N GLN A 74 -7.26 -26.02 0.94
CA GLN A 74 -6.26 -25.72 1.97
C GLN A 74 -6.72 -26.16 3.36
N ASN A 75 -8.00 -25.98 3.69
CA ASN A 75 -8.55 -26.39 4.99
C ASN A 75 -8.53 -27.90 5.17
N LEU A 76 -8.71 -28.66 4.09
CA LEU A 76 -8.61 -30.13 4.08
C LEU A 76 -7.15 -30.61 4.17
N ASN A 77 -6.24 -29.95 3.46
CA ASN A 77 -4.82 -30.28 3.48
C ASN A 77 -3.94 -29.02 3.49
N PRO A 78 -3.60 -28.49 4.68
CA PRO A 78 -2.92 -27.20 4.83
C PRO A 78 -1.43 -27.22 4.45
N ILE A 79 -0.88 -28.40 4.16
CA ILE A 79 0.52 -28.59 3.74
C ILE A 79 0.66 -28.96 2.26
N ASN A 80 -0.45 -29.05 1.51
CA ASN A 80 -0.40 -29.34 0.09
C ASN A 80 0.23 -28.16 -0.67
N LEU A 81 1.45 -28.38 -1.18
CA LEU A 81 2.23 -27.35 -1.87
C LEU A 81 1.54 -26.84 -3.14
N GLU A 82 0.84 -27.70 -3.87
CA GLU A 82 0.16 -27.33 -5.10
C GLU A 82 -0.97 -26.35 -4.81
N VAL A 83 -1.85 -26.68 -3.86
CA VAL A 83 -2.92 -25.79 -3.37
C VAL A 83 -2.36 -24.43 -2.97
N LEU A 84 -1.29 -24.39 -2.18
CA LEU A 84 -0.70 -23.14 -1.72
C LEU A 84 -0.11 -22.32 -2.88
N ILE A 85 0.51 -22.97 -3.87
CA ILE A 85 1.04 -22.28 -5.06
C ILE A 85 -0.10 -21.67 -5.89
N TYR A 86 -1.16 -22.44 -6.16
CA TYR A 86 -2.33 -21.94 -6.88
C TYR A 86 -3.02 -20.80 -6.12
N LEU A 87 -3.18 -20.92 -4.80
CA LEU A 87 -3.80 -19.88 -3.98
C LEU A 87 -2.99 -18.57 -3.98
N ALA A 88 -1.67 -18.67 -3.84
CA ALA A 88 -0.80 -17.50 -3.95
C ALA A 88 -0.85 -16.84 -5.35
N ASN A 89 -0.98 -17.65 -6.41
CA ASN A 89 -1.15 -17.15 -7.78
C ASN A 89 -2.53 -16.50 -7.98
N ALA A 90 -3.61 -17.08 -7.46
CA ALA A 90 -4.95 -16.53 -7.57
C ALA A 90 -5.04 -15.14 -6.91
N TYR A 91 -4.52 -15.00 -5.67
CA TYR A 91 -4.41 -13.70 -5.02
C TYR A 91 -3.55 -12.70 -5.80
N LYS A 92 -2.44 -13.15 -6.40
CA LYS A 92 -1.61 -12.30 -7.25
C LYS A 92 -2.36 -11.81 -8.49
N LEU A 93 -3.13 -12.68 -9.13
CA LEU A 93 -3.94 -12.33 -10.30
C LEU A 93 -5.02 -11.31 -9.91
N ARG A 94 -5.73 -11.53 -8.80
CA ARG A 94 -6.76 -10.60 -8.31
C ARG A 94 -6.17 -9.24 -7.94
N TYR A 95 -5.00 -9.23 -7.31
CA TYR A 95 -4.24 -8.00 -7.08
C TYR A 95 -3.91 -7.27 -8.39
N ASN A 96 -3.48 -7.97 -9.44
CA ASN A 96 -3.16 -7.32 -10.71
C ASN A 96 -4.40 -6.71 -11.38
N GLN A 97 -5.58 -7.28 -11.13
CA GLN A 97 -6.85 -6.80 -11.65
C GLN A 97 -7.36 -5.58 -10.86
N ASP A 98 -7.42 -5.68 -9.54
CA ASP A 98 -8.12 -4.71 -8.68
C ASP A 98 -7.18 -3.78 -7.89
N SER A 99 -5.87 -4.06 -7.92
CA SER A 99 -4.86 -3.37 -7.10
C SER A 99 -5.11 -3.44 -5.58
N ASN A 100 -5.86 -4.44 -5.11
CA ASN A 100 -6.19 -4.62 -3.70
C ASN A 100 -4.98 -5.08 -2.87
N VAL A 101 -4.47 -4.19 -2.01
CA VAL A 101 -3.28 -4.44 -1.18
C VAL A 101 -3.43 -5.67 -0.26
N ALA A 102 -4.65 -6.00 0.17
CA ALA A 102 -4.91 -7.18 0.99
C ALA A 102 -4.52 -8.47 0.26
N ASP A 103 -4.89 -8.60 -1.02
CA ASP A 103 -4.56 -9.79 -1.84
C ASP A 103 -3.08 -9.95 -2.05
N ARG A 104 -2.39 -8.83 -2.24
CA ARG A 104 -0.93 -8.80 -2.27
C ARG A 104 -0.31 -9.39 -1.00
N HIS A 105 -0.80 -8.97 0.17
CA HIS A 105 -0.29 -9.47 1.45
C HIS A 105 -0.58 -10.96 1.64
N GLN A 106 -1.78 -11.40 1.21
CA GLN A 106 -2.14 -12.82 1.23
C GLN A 106 -1.25 -13.65 0.31
N ALA A 107 -1.03 -13.20 -0.92
CA ALA A 107 -0.13 -13.87 -1.88
C ALA A 107 1.29 -14.05 -1.29
N LEU A 108 1.85 -13.01 -0.67
CA LEU A 108 3.16 -13.08 -0.01
C LEU A 108 3.18 -14.05 1.17
N ARG A 109 2.15 -14.00 2.02
CA ARG A 109 2.04 -14.87 3.19
C ARG A 109 2.01 -16.34 2.79
N VAL A 110 1.17 -16.67 1.80
CA VAL A 110 1.06 -18.03 1.28
C VAL A 110 2.35 -18.46 0.58
N ALA A 111 2.97 -17.61 -0.25
CA ALA A 111 4.24 -17.93 -0.90
C ALA A 111 5.40 -18.19 0.10
N LYS A 112 5.49 -17.41 1.18
CA LYS A 112 6.46 -17.65 2.26
C LYS A 112 6.22 -18.99 2.96
N ARG A 113 4.95 -19.36 3.14
CA ARG A 113 4.57 -20.68 3.67
C ARG A 113 5.06 -21.80 2.74
N CYS A 114 4.89 -21.67 1.42
CA CYS A 114 5.42 -22.64 0.45
C CYS A 114 6.93 -22.84 0.58
N VAL A 115 7.68 -21.74 0.70
CA VAL A 115 9.15 -21.79 0.88
C VAL A 115 9.52 -22.43 2.23
N SER A 116 8.75 -22.16 3.28
CA SER A 116 8.99 -22.77 4.59
C SER A 116 8.78 -24.29 4.59
N LEU A 117 7.77 -24.77 3.85
CA LEU A 117 7.48 -26.20 3.70
C LEU A 117 8.52 -26.91 2.82
N LYS A 118 8.96 -26.27 1.73
CA LYS A 118 9.97 -26.83 0.82
C LYS A 118 11.02 -25.76 0.46
N PRO A 119 12.05 -25.56 1.31
CA PRO A 119 13.05 -24.51 1.12
C PRO A 119 13.76 -24.57 -0.23
N ASN A 120 14.01 -25.78 -0.75
CA ASN A 120 14.70 -25.99 -2.03
C ASN A 120 13.74 -26.04 -3.25
N GLY A 121 12.47 -25.68 -3.07
CA GLY A 121 11.48 -25.67 -4.13
C GLY A 121 11.66 -24.50 -5.09
N LYS A 122 12.20 -24.74 -6.28
CA LYS A 122 12.41 -23.71 -7.32
C LYS A 122 11.13 -22.92 -7.64
N GLY A 123 9.98 -23.59 -7.72
CA GLY A 123 8.69 -22.94 -7.99
C GLY A 123 8.25 -21.96 -6.91
N ALA A 124 8.30 -22.36 -5.64
CA ALA A 124 7.93 -21.50 -4.51
C ALA A 124 8.86 -20.29 -4.37
N GLN A 125 10.18 -20.50 -4.53
CA GLN A 125 11.14 -19.40 -4.53
C GLN A 125 10.94 -18.44 -5.69
N ALA A 126 10.69 -18.95 -6.90
CA ALA A 126 10.43 -18.12 -8.08
C ALA A 126 9.15 -17.29 -7.89
N LEU A 127 8.09 -17.90 -7.34
CA LEU A 127 6.85 -17.20 -7.02
C LEU A 127 7.08 -16.07 -6.01
N LEU A 128 7.74 -16.36 -4.88
CA LEU A 128 8.05 -15.37 -3.85
C LEU A 128 8.88 -14.21 -4.41
N ARG A 129 9.92 -14.49 -5.20
CA ARG A 129 10.74 -13.45 -5.86
C ARG A 129 9.92 -12.62 -6.85
N SER A 130 9.02 -13.24 -7.61
CA SER A 130 8.16 -12.53 -8.57
C SER A 130 7.22 -11.55 -7.86
N LEU A 131 6.67 -11.99 -6.73
CA LEU A 131 5.83 -11.20 -5.86
C LEU A 131 6.64 -10.01 -5.31
N GLU A 132 7.74 -10.27 -4.60
CA GLU A 132 8.60 -9.22 -4.02
C GLU A 132 9.09 -8.19 -5.04
N ARG A 133 9.44 -8.61 -6.26
CA ARG A 133 9.90 -7.71 -7.33
C ARG A 133 8.79 -6.79 -7.84
N ASN A 134 7.62 -7.35 -8.17
CA ASN A 134 6.48 -6.56 -8.66
C ASN A 134 6.04 -5.52 -7.62
N PHE A 135 6.22 -5.85 -6.35
CA PHE A 135 5.89 -5.01 -5.21
C PHE A 135 6.86 -3.86 -4.93
N GLY A 136 8.15 -4.02 -5.26
CA GLY A 136 9.16 -2.98 -5.10
C GLY A 136 9.07 -1.87 -6.16
N ALA A 137 8.62 -2.20 -7.38
CA ALA A 137 8.60 -1.26 -8.50
C ALA A 137 7.44 -0.24 -8.44
N GLN A 138 6.25 -0.64 -7.96
CA GLN A 138 5.07 0.23 -7.94
C GLN A 138 5.14 1.37 -6.89
N VAL A 139 5.91 1.22 -5.82
CA VAL A 139 6.07 2.28 -4.81
C VAL A 139 6.92 3.45 -5.35
N ILE A 140 7.69 3.23 -6.42
CA ILE A 140 8.53 4.27 -7.02
C ILE A 140 7.73 5.14 -8.01
N SER A 141 6.62 4.68 -8.60
CA SER A 141 5.92 5.42 -9.66
C SER A 141 4.85 6.40 -9.18
N THR A 142 4.28 6.25 -7.99
CA THR A 142 3.33 7.24 -7.42
C THR A 142 4.02 8.35 -6.63
N GLN A 143 5.28 8.14 -6.24
CA GLN A 143 6.15 9.16 -5.65
C GLN A 143 7.09 9.82 -6.68
N THR A 144 6.85 9.62 -7.98
CA THR A 144 7.43 10.41 -9.08
C THR A 144 6.40 11.39 -9.67
N LYS A 145 5.65 12.09 -8.83
CA LYS A 145 5.62 13.55 -9.01
C LYS A 145 6.84 14.07 -8.26
N PRO A 146 8.06 14.06 -8.86
CA PRO A 146 9.16 14.72 -8.21
C PRO A 146 8.75 16.18 -8.14
N ASN A 147 8.41 16.64 -6.94
CA ASN A 147 8.98 17.87 -6.43
C ASN A 147 9.02 19.00 -7.48
N ILE A 148 7.90 19.27 -8.15
CA ILE A 148 7.82 20.41 -9.07
C ILE A 148 8.11 21.68 -8.28
N PHE A 149 7.76 21.69 -6.99
CA PHE A 149 8.12 22.70 -6.01
C PHE A 149 9.60 22.75 -5.66
N ILE A 150 10.33 21.62 -5.62
CA ILE A 150 11.80 21.66 -5.44
C ILE A 150 12.47 22.07 -6.75
N LEU A 151 11.96 21.66 -7.92
CA LEU A 151 12.47 22.14 -9.21
C LEU A 151 12.22 23.66 -9.37
N ILE A 152 11.05 24.16 -8.98
CA ILE A 152 10.73 25.60 -8.95
C ILE A 152 11.63 26.32 -7.94
N GLY A 153 11.77 25.80 -6.72
CA GLY A 153 12.66 26.37 -5.70
C GLY A 153 14.13 26.34 -6.12
N PHE A 154 14.57 25.31 -6.84
CA PHE A 154 15.92 25.18 -7.37
C PHE A 154 16.16 26.17 -8.52
N LEU A 155 15.19 26.33 -9.42
CA LEU A 155 15.25 27.33 -10.49
C LEU A 155 15.23 28.77 -9.91
N GLU A 156 14.43 29.05 -8.88
CA GLU A 156 14.42 30.37 -8.23
C GLU A 156 15.71 30.67 -7.44
N ASN A 157 16.39 29.64 -6.93
CA ASN A 157 17.64 29.80 -6.18
C ASN A 157 18.86 29.93 -7.11
N ILE A 158 18.91 29.20 -8.23
CA ILE A 158 20.02 29.27 -9.20
C ILE A 158 20.00 30.56 -10.01
N PHE A 159 18.81 31.06 -10.38
CA PHE A 159 18.71 32.28 -11.15
C PHE A 159 18.57 33.51 -10.23
N SER A 160 19.67 34.21 -10.03
CA SER A 160 19.77 35.42 -9.21
C SER A 160 18.59 36.39 -9.41
N ARG A 161 17.98 36.85 -8.29
CA ARG A 161 16.74 37.67 -8.22
C ARG A 161 16.69 38.86 -9.19
N LYS A 162 17.84 39.36 -9.67
CA LYS A 162 17.93 40.53 -10.54
C LYS A 162 17.69 40.29 -12.04
N LYS A 163 17.58 39.04 -12.52
CA LYS A 163 17.43 38.76 -13.99
C LYS A 163 16.09 38.18 -14.43
N PHE A 164 15.15 37.91 -13.52
CA PHE A 164 13.83 37.42 -13.91
C PHE A 164 12.85 38.58 -14.14
N SER A 165 12.76 39.04 -15.39
CA SER A 165 11.67 39.92 -15.82
C SER A 165 10.33 39.24 -15.55
N ARG A 166 9.29 40.03 -15.20
CA ARG A 166 7.93 39.51 -14.96
C ARG A 166 7.46 38.58 -16.09
N ARG A 167 7.87 38.85 -17.35
CA ARG A 167 7.51 38.03 -18.52
C ARG A 167 8.10 36.62 -18.47
N THR A 168 9.31 36.45 -17.94
CA THR A 168 9.96 35.13 -17.87
C THR A 168 9.32 34.25 -16.81
N LYS A 169 8.88 34.84 -15.68
CA LYS A 169 8.13 34.12 -14.65
C LYS A 169 6.78 33.61 -15.17
N THR A 170 6.05 34.43 -15.93
CA THR A 170 4.78 34.02 -16.53
C THR A 170 4.97 32.89 -17.54
N LYS A 171 6.02 32.93 -18.37
CA LYS A 171 6.32 31.85 -19.33
C LYS A 171 6.62 30.51 -18.64
N ILE A 172 7.38 30.54 -17.53
CA ILE A 172 7.67 29.32 -16.75
C ILE A 172 6.39 28.80 -16.08
N ALA A 173 5.57 29.67 -15.50
CA ALA A 173 4.30 29.26 -14.89
C ALA A 173 3.35 28.62 -15.92
N VAL A 174 3.26 29.18 -17.13
CA VAL A 174 2.45 28.61 -18.23
C VAL A 174 2.99 27.26 -18.67
N LEU A 175 4.33 27.10 -18.80
CA LEU A 175 4.95 25.82 -19.14
C LEU A 175 4.66 24.74 -18.09
N ILE A 176 4.70 25.11 -16.80
CA ILE A 176 4.38 24.19 -15.69
C ILE A 176 2.91 23.76 -15.74
N VAL A 177 1.98 24.70 -15.98
CA VAL A 177 0.55 24.38 -16.14
C VAL A 177 0.32 23.48 -17.36
N PHE A 178 1.07 23.70 -18.44
CA PHE A 178 0.99 22.87 -19.65
C PHE A 178 1.49 21.44 -19.41
N LEU A 179 2.56 21.27 -18.63
CA LEU A 179 3.12 19.96 -18.24
C LEU A 179 2.27 19.23 -17.18
N GLN A 180 1.37 19.93 -16.49
CA GLN A 180 0.46 19.33 -15.50
C GLN A 180 -0.83 18.78 -16.09
N LYS A 181 -1.16 19.10 -17.35
CA LYS A 181 -2.32 18.49 -18.01
C LYS A 181 -1.97 17.06 -18.42
N PRO A 182 -2.81 16.05 -18.11
CA PRO A 182 -2.60 14.70 -18.61
C PRO A 182 -2.61 14.74 -20.13
N ILE A 183 -1.57 14.18 -20.75
CA ILE A 183 -1.46 14.07 -22.20
C ILE A 183 -2.51 13.04 -22.65
N ASN A 184 -3.74 13.50 -22.88
CA ASN A 184 -4.67 12.80 -23.75
C ASN A 184 -4.27 13.20 -25.17
N LEU A 185 -3.51 12.35 -25.86
CA LEU A 185 -3.13 12.59 -27.25
C LEU A 185 -4.41 12.69 -28.11
N PRO A 186 -4.72 13.85 -28.71
CA PRO A 186 -5.73 13.91 -29.75
C PRO A 186 -5.15 13.39 -31.05
N THR A 187 -6.00 12.87 -31.92
CA THR A 187 -5.66 12.42 -33.27
C THR A 187 -4.98 13.54 -34.08
N THR A 188 -4.04 13.13 -34.94
CA THR A 188 -3.02 13.93 -35.63
C THR A 188 -3.51 15.21 -36.35
N THR A 189 -4.80 15.32 -36.63
CA THR A 189 -5.41 16.48 -37.30
C THR A 189 -5.56 17.72 -36.41
N GLN A 190 -5.66 17.59 -35.09
CA GLN A 190 -5.82 18.75 -34.18
C GLN A 190 -4.49 19.44 -33.83
N TRP A 191 -3.36 18.77 -34.07
CA TRP A 191 -2.03 19.28 -33.71
C TRP A 191 -1.55 20.38 -34.68
N VAL A 192 -1.93 20.29 -35.95
CA VAL A 192 -1.50 21.22 -37.00
C VAL A 192 -2.20 22.59 -36.86
N THR A 193 -3.48 22.60 -36.47
CA THR A 193 -4.24 23.84 -36.29
C THR A 193 -3.83 24.64 -35.04
N ALA A 194 -3.49 23.95 -33.94
CA ALA A 194 -2.99 24.61 -32.73
C ALA A 194 -1.60 25.25 -32.92
N LEU A 195 -0.71 24.61 -33.69
CA LEU A 195 0.63 25.12 -33.97
C LEU A 195 0.59 26.37 -34.89
N LEU A 196 -0.32 26.40 -35.87
CA LEU A 196 -0.51 27.54 -36.78
C LEU A 196 -1.06 28.78 -36.08
N ALA A 197 -1.94 28.62 -35.09
CA ALA A 197 -2.50 29.74 -34.32
C ALA A 197 -1.47 30.44 -33.42
N VAL A 198 -0.48 29.70 -32.90
CA VAL A 198 0.59 30.25 -32.04
C VAL A 198 1.65 30.97 -32.87
N LEU A 199 1.93 30.51 -34.09
CA LEU A 199 2.90 31.17 -34.98
C LEU A 199 2.34 32.48 -35.56
N ALA A 200 1.04 32.55 -35.87
CA ALA A 200 0.40 33.74 -36.43
C ALA A 200 0.36 34.95 -35.46
N SER A 201 0.52 34.75 -34.15
CA SER A 201 0.45 35.81 -33.14
C SER A 201 1.80 36.43 -32.76
N SER A 202 2.91 36.02 -33.40
CA SER A 202 4.27 36.44 -33.02
C SER A 202 4.96 37.42 -33.98
N MET A 203 4.27 37.91 -35.01
CA MET A 203 4.80 38.86 -35.99
C MET A 203 4.27 40.29 -35.77
N ALA A 204 4.59 40.90 -34.63
CA ALA A 204 4.46 42.35 -34.46
C ALA A 204 5.28 42.82 -33.26
N THR A 205 6.58 43.11 -33.44
CA THR A 205 7.34 44.19 -32.78
C THR A 205 8.83 44.06 -33.07
N THR A 206 9.29 44.74 -34.12
CA THR A 206 10.72 44.98 -34.40
C THR A 206 10.98 46.47 -34.24
N GLY A 207 11.92 46.84 -33.39
CA GLY A 207 12.29 48.24 -33.18
C GLY A 207 13.49 48.43 -32.25
N MET A 208 14.68 48.39 -32.85
CA MET A 208 15.93 49.11 -32.55
C MET A 208 16.54 49.14 -31.14
N GLY A 209 17.87 48.93 -31.09
CA GLY A 209 18.74 49.46 -30.04
C GLY A 209 19.98 48.60 -29.76
N LEU A 210 21.00 48.72 -30.61
CA LEU A 210 22.31 48.05 -30.47
C LEU A 210 23.35 49.13 -30.12
N VAL A 211 23.80 49.22 -28.87
CA VAL A 211 24.98 50.02 -28.48
C VAL A 211 25.68 49.38 -27.28
N GLY A 212 27.00 49.30 -27.35
CA GLY A 212 27.86 49.53 -26.19
C GLY A 212 28.47 48.30 -25.54
N ALA A 213 29.60 47.85 -26.08
CA ALA A 213 30.55 47.00 -25.38
C ALA A 213 31.43 47.88 -24.48
N GLU A 214 31.44 47.62 -23.18
CA GLU A 214 32.57 47.94 -22.31
C GLU A 214 32.95 46.70 -21.49
N ARG A 215 34.21 46.29 -21.68
CA ARG A 215 34.96 45.39 -20.82
C ARG A 215 35.36 46.17 -19.56
N LEU A 216 35.39 45.50 -18.41
CA LEU A 216 36.18 45.70 -17.18
C LEU A 216 35.38 45.03 -16.04
N SER A 217 35.89 44.46 -14.96
CA SER A 217 37.15 43.83 -14.60
C SER A 217 36.85 42.99 -13.35
N LEU A 218 37.49 41.82 -13.23
CA LEU A 218 37.91 41.16 -11.99
C LEU A 218 36.96 41.23 -10.78
N PHE A 219 35.98 40.32 -10.73
CA PHE A 219 35.42 39.87 -9.46
C PHE A 219 35.81 38.41 -9.25
N SER A 220 36.73 38.20 -8.30
CA SER A 220 37.01 36.88 -7.73
C SER A 220 35.70 36.24 -7.28
N LYS A 221 35.36 35.11 -7.91
CA LYS A 221 34.19 34.28 -7.61
C LYS A 221 34.19 33.97 -6.11
N ALA A 222 33.27 34.59 -5.36
CA ALA A 222 33.05 34.21 -3.97
C ALA A 222 32.72 32.70 -3.94
N PRO A 223 33.31 31.91 -3.02
CA PRO A 223 33.05 30.48 -2.95
C PRO A 223 31.54 30.26 -2.80
N GLU A 224 30.95 29.59 -3.78
CA GLU A 224 29.55 29.20 -3.74
C GLU A 224 29.35 28.35 -2.48
N PRO A 225 28.42 28.72 -1.57
CA PRO A 225 28.14 27.91 -0.40
C PRO A 225 27.70 26.53 -0.90
N THR A 226 28.55 25.54 -0.67
CA THR A 226 28.30 24.16 -1.03
C THR A 226 27.24 23.65 -0.06
N PHE A 227 25.97 23.80 -0.43
CA PHE A 227 24.86 23.20 0.31
C PHE A 227 24.87 21.71 0.01
N GLU A 228 25.67 20.96 0.76
CA GLU A 228 25.53 19.52 0.81
C GLU A 228 24.14 19.21 1.37
N ALA A 229 23.27 18.63 0.54
CA ALA A 229 22.01 18.09 1.00
C ALA A 229 22.32 17.12 2.15
N PRO A 230 21.61 17.24 3.29
CA PRO A 230 21.88 16.43 4.46
C PRO A 230 21.84 14.94 4.10
N SER A 231 23.01 14.33 3.98
CA SER A 231 23.18 12.92 3.64
C SER A 231 22.89 12.08 4.88
N PHE A 232 21.81 11.30 4.83
CA PHE A 232 21.48 10.33 5.87
C PHE A 232 22.10 8.98 5.46
N ALA A 233 23.22 8.62 6.08
CA ALA A 233 23.86 7.34 5.83
C ALA A 233 22.93 6.20 6.28
N PRO A 234 22.56 5.25 5.39
CA PRO A 234 21.57 4.22 5.70
C PRO A 234 22.13 3.23 6.74
N GLY A 235 21.39 3.03 7.84
CA GLY A 235 21.64 1.99 8.85
C GLY A 235 20.61 0.86 8.84
N PRO A 236 20.61 -0.01 9.87
CA PRO A 236 19.74 -1.18 9.94
C PRO A 236 18.26 -0.82 9.99
N ASN A 237 17.42 -1.73 9.48
CA ASN A 237 15.97 -1.61 9.61
C ASN A 237 15.55 -1.95 11.04
N ILE A 238 14.66 -1.14 11.62
CA ILE A 238 14.14 -1.35 12.97
C ILE A 238 12.71 -1.88 12.89
N PRO A 239 12.34 -2.97 13.59
CA PRO A 239 10.97 -3.47 13.58
C PRO A 239 10.01 -2.46 14.21
N VAL A 240 8.82 -2.33 13.62
CA VAL A 240 7.74 -1.45 14.09
C VAL A 240 6.53 -2.30 14.42
N THR A 241 5.99 -2.16 15.63
CA THR A 241 4.75 -2.81 16.06
C THR A 241 3.66 -1.76 16.23
N PHE A 242 2.46 -2.05 15.73
CA PHE A 242 1.27 -1.22 15.91
C PHE A 242 0.07 -2.12 16.21
N ASN A 243 -0.79 -1.70 17.14
CA ASN A 243 -2.03 -2.39 17.43
C ASN A 243 -3.12 -1.37 17.79
N HIS A 244 -4.13 -1.26 16.95
CA HIS A 244 -5.36 -0.54 17.25
C HIS A 244 -6.51 -1.10 16.40
N PRO A 245 -7.68 -1.43 16.96
CA PRO A 245 -8.83 -1.88 16.18
C PRO A 245 -9.24 -0.85 15.13
N GLY A 246 -9.51 -1.28 13.90
CA GLY A 246 -9.97 -0.41 12.81
C GLY A 246 -8.92 0.55 12.24
N LEU A 247 -7.67 0.49 12.69
CA LEU A 247 -6.56 1.19 12.04
C LEU A 247 -5.45 0.19 11.73
N LEU A 248 -4.82 0.34 10.58
CA LEU A 248 -3.62 -0.42 10.23
C LEU A 248 -2.49 0.56 9.97
N ILE A 249 -1.28 0.23 10.43
CA ILE A 249 -0.07 1.00 10.10
C ILE A 249 0.88 0.12 9.31
N GLU A 250 1.23 0.58 8.12
CA GLU A 250 2.26 -0.02 7.28
C GLU A 250 3.55 0.83 7.33
N PRO A 251 4.62 0.35 7.99
CA PRO A 251 5.91 1.03 7.93
C PRO A 251 6.50 0.90 6.52
N LYS A 252 6.69 2.03 5.83
CA LYS A 252 7.36 2.11 4.53
C LYS A 252 8.86 2.27 4.68
N LEU A 253 9.31 2.96 5.71
CA LEU A 253 10.71 3.10 6.09
C LEU A 253 10.82 3.10 7.62
N SER A 254 11.73 2.33 8.16
CA SER A 254 12.05 2.34 9.59
C SER A 254 13.54 2.08 9.73
N ARG A 255 14.35 3.13 9.90
CA ARG A 255 15.80 3.00 9.87
C ARG A 255 16.50 3.90 10.87
N LEU A 256 17.57 3.34 11.45
CA LEU A 256 18.61 4.10 12.11
C LEU A 256 19.54 4.72 11.06
N GLY A 257 20.09 5.89 11.35
CA GLY A 257 21.18 6.46 10.57
C GLY A 257 21.90 7.53 11.35
N LYS A 258 22.88 8.16 10.69
CA LYS A 258 23.65 9.26 11.29
C LYS A 258 23.37 10.56 10.55
N TYR A 259 23.19 11.64 11.30
CA TYR A 259 23.09 12.98 10.77
C TYR A 259 23.99 13.90 11.60
N LYS A 260 24.95 14.56 10.93
CA LYS A 260 25.99 15.38 11.58
C LYS A 260 26.73 14.65 12.72
N GLY A 261 27.02 13.36 12.53
CA GLY A 261 27.73 12.53 13.50
C GLY A 261 26.86 11.95 14.63
N GLU A 262 25.62 12.42 14.78
CA GLU A 262 24.69 11.94 15.81
C GLU A 262 23.72 10.89 15.28
N ALA A 263 23.21 10.01 16.13
CA ALA A 263 22.26 8.98 15.74
C ALA A 263 20.84 9.54 15.64
N TYR A 264 20.17 9.23 14.54
CA TYR A 264 18.80 9.61 14.26
C TYR A 264 17.99 8.41 13.81
N TYR A 265 16.73 8.40 14.20
CA TYR A 265 15.74 7.45 13.74
C TYR A 265 14.79 8.13 12.76
N LYS A 266 14.55 7.46 11.63
CA LYS A 266 13.59 7.89 10.61
C LYS A 266 12.53 6.82 10.42
N LEU A 267 11.27 7.22 10.61
CA LEU A 267 10.08 6.40 10.36
C LEU A 267 9.19 7.10 9.34
N HIS A 268 8.88 6.40 8.25
CA HIS A 268 7.83 6.76 7.31
C HIS A 268 6.80 5.65 7.36
N GLY A 269 5.58 5.99 7.76
CA GLY A 269 4.47 5.05 7.82
C GLY A 269 3.28 5.54 7.00
N VAL A 270 2.42 4.59 6.65
CA VAL A 270 1.10 4.87 6.08
C VAL A 270 0.07 4.30 7.06
N VAL A 271 -0.85 5.15 7.51
CA VAL A 271 -2.04 4.71 8.24
C VAL A 271 -3.12 4.41 7.24
N ILE A 272 -3.79 3.27 7.40
CA ILE A 272 -4.96 2.85 6.64
C ILE A 272 -6.12 2.85 7.63
N ASN A 273 -7.18 3.59 7.31
CA ASN A 273 -8.40 3.54 8.10
C ASN A 273 -9.24 2.35 7.68
N ASP A 274 -9.13 1.25 8.41
CA ASP A 274 -9.89 0.02 8.20
C ASP A 274 -11.18 0.00 9.06
N SER A 275 -11.50 1.12 9.71
CA SER A 275 -12.74 1.27 10.45
C SER A 275 -13.87 1.67 9.50
N GLY A 276 -15.10 1.37 9.89
CA GLY A 276 -16.29 1.87 9.19
C GLY A 276 -16.59 3.35 9.44
N GLN A 277 -15.72 4.09 10.16
CA GLN A 277 -15.95 5.47 10.59
C GLN A 277 -14.90 6.41 10.00
N GLU A 278 -15.27 7.68 9.79
CA GLU A 278 -14.29 8.69 9.37
C GLU A 278 -13.45 9.15 10.57
N VAL A 279 -12.13 9.25 10.39
CA VAL A 279 -11.21 9.74 11.42
C VAL A 279 -10.86 11.20 11.12
N ARG A 280 -11.30 12.12 11.98
CA ARG A 280 -11.00 13.56 11.87
C ARG A 280 -9.63 13.89 12.44
N ARG A 281 -9.30 13.29 13.58
CA ARG A 281 -8.07 13.55 14.32
C ARG A 281 -7.41 12.22 14.65
N LEU A 282 -6.14 12.11 14.32
CA LEU A 282 -5.33 10.96 14.73
C LEU A 282 -3.97 11.43 15.23
N ASN A 283 -3.75 11.24 16.52
CA ASN A 283 -2.50 11.50 17.19
C ASN A 283 -1.86 10.17 17.55
N LEU A 284 -0.66 9.92 17.01
CA LEU A 284 0.12 8.74 17.39
C LEU A 284 1.08 9.06 18.53
N LYS A 285 1.27 8.08 19.41
CA LYS A 285 2.38 7.99 20.36
C LYS A 285 3.40 7.01 19.78
N VAL A 286 4.66 7.44 19.68
CA VAL A 286 5.75 6.59 19.21
C VAL A 286 6.74 6.40 20.35
N GLU A 287 6.87 5.15 20.80
CA GLU A 287 7.83 4.72 21.81
C GLU A 287 9.00 4.03 21.12
N LEU A 288 10.19 4.55 21.36
CA LEU A 288 11.45 3.98 20.92
C LEU A 288 11.95 3.08 22.04
N LEU A 289 12.16 1.79 21.78
CA LEU A 289 12.42 0.79 22.81
C LEU A 289 13.87 0.26 22.77
N ASN A 290 14.46 -0.01 23.93
CA ASN A 290 15.73 -0.72 24.06
C ASN A 290 15.56 -2.25 23.90
N GLY A 291 16.61 -3.02 24.21
CA GLY A 291 16.61 -4.48 24.11
C GLY A 291 15.76 -5.18 25.16
N ASP A 292 15.54 -4.52 26.29
CA ASP A 292 14.68 -4.99 27.37
C ASP A 292 13.19 -4.67 27.13
N GLY A 293 12.89 -3.87 26.09
CA GLY A 293 11.55 -3.43 25.75
C GLY A 293 11.09 -2.15 26.46
N ASP A 294 11.98 -1.51 27.22
CA ASP A 294 11.71 -0.25 27.92
C ASP A 294 11.82 0.96 26.97
N PRO A 295 10.98 1.98 27.14
CA PRO A 295 11.02 3.18 26.30
C PRO A 295 12.24 4.04 26.63
N ILE A 296 13.15 4.20 25.66
CA ILE A 296 14.28 5.14 25.72
C ILE A 296 13.88 6.57 25.34
N SER A 297 12.82 6.71 24.54
CA SER A 297 12.23 7.99 24.19
C SER A 297 10.77 7.79 23.80
N THR A 298 9.93 8.73 24.24
CA THR A 298 8.50 8.75 23.94
C THR A 298 8.16 10.04 23.22
N ILE A 299 7.65 9.91 22.00
CA ILE A 299 7.27 11.03 21.16
C ILE A 299 5.76 11.08 21.12
N HIS A 300 5.21 12.09 21.78
CA HIS A 300 3.78 12.37 21.74
C HIS A 300 3.47 13.24 20.51
N GLN A 301 2.30 13.02 19.91
CA GLN A 301 1.74 13.85 18.84
C GLN A 301 2.47 13.81 17.50
N VAL A 302 2.69 12.61 16.95
CA VAL A 302 2.82 12.51 15.49
C VAL A 302 1.42 12.66 14.92
N ALA A 303 1.02 13.90 14.72
CA ALA A 303 -0.33 14.24 14.32
C ALA A 303 -0.48 14.10 12.81
N ILE A 304 -1.46 13.30 12.42
CA ILE A 304 -1.62 12.84 11.05
C ILE A 304 -2.57 13.75 10.25
N THR A 305 -3.49 14.42 10.95
CA THR A 305 -4.54 15.25 10.36
C THR A 305 -4.62 16.64 11.00
N ASN A 306 -3.53 17.40 10.95
CA ASN A 306 -3.52 18.77 11.49
C ASN A 306 -4.26 19.80 10.63
N SER A 307 -4.60 19.46 9.39
CA SER A 307 -5.17 20.39 8.41
C SER A 307 -6.70 20.27 8.27
N GLY A 308 -7.38 19.60 9.22
CA GLY A 308 -8.81 19.29 9.09
C GLY A 308 -9.14 18.24 8.02
N ALA A 309 -8.11 17.56 7.48
CA ALA A 309 -8.30 16.44 6.56
C ALA A 309 -8.87 15.24 7.32
N THR A 310 -9.95 14.64 6.81
CA THR A 310 -10.51 13.41 7.37
C THR A 310 -9.95 12.19 6.65
N ILE A 311 -9.66 11.13 7.39
CA ILE A 311 -9.30 9.83 6.83
C ILE A 311 -10.57 9.00 6.74
N ARG A 312 -11.11 8.83 5.54
CA ARG A 312 -12.31 8.03 5.29
C ARG A 312 -12.05 6.52 5.44
N PRO A 313 -13.07 5.68 5.66
CA PRO A 313 -12.95 4.23 5.55
C PRO A 313 -12.25 3.82 4.25
N GLY A 314 -11.25 2.94 4.35
CA GLY A 314 -10.38 2.49 3.27
C GLY A 314 -9.30 3.49 2.81
N ALA A 315 -9.37 4.76 3.25
CA ALA A 315 -8.40 5.76 2.86
C ALA A 315 -7.05 5.57 3.58
N THR A 316 -6.00 6.09 2.95
CA THR A 316 -4.64 6.03 3.50
C THR A 316 -4.08 7.41 3.74
N GLN A 317 -3.29 7.55 4.79
CA GLN A 317 -2.63 8.80 5.15
C GLN A 317 -1.19 8.54 5.59
N SER A 318 -0.24 9.19 4.92
CA SER A 318 1.19 9.06 5.23
C SER A 318 1.60 9.96 6.41
N PHE A 319 2.58 9.51 7.20
CA PHE A 319 3.22 10.30 8.23
C PHE A 319 4.74 10.08 8.24
N ASN A 320 5.48 11.10 8.63
CA ASN A 320 6.93 11.05 8.73
C ASN A 320 7.39 11.48 10.13
N LEU A 321 8.28 10.70 10.71
CA LEU A 321 8.96 11.00 11.97
C LEU A 321 10.47 10.99 11.73
N PHE A 322 11.13 12.03 12.22
CA PHE A 322 12.58 12.14 12.25
C PHE A 322 13.00 12.63 13.63
N HIS A 323 13.70 11.79 14.39
CA HIS A 323 13.99 12.05 15.79
C HIS A 323 15.43 11.68 16.14
N LYS A 324 16.08 12.53 16.94
CA LYS A 324 17.42 12.25 17.48
C LYS A 324 17.30 11.19 18.57
N ILE A 325 18.20 10.19 18.55
CA ILE A 325 18.11 9.06 19.47
C ILE A 325 19.48 8.66 20.00
N THR A 326 19.49 7.83 21.04
CA THR A 326 20.66 7.07 21.45
C THR A 326 20.81 5.80 20.60
N PRO A 327 22.03 5.28 20.39
CA PRO A 327 22.27 4.08 19.58
C PRO A 327 21.69 2.77 20.14
N ALA A 328 21.08 2.78 21.33
CA ALA A 328 20.46 1.62 21.97
C ALA A 328 19.07 1.23 21.42
N LEU A 329 18.58 1.86 20.34
CA LEU A 329 17.27 1.58 19.75
C LEU A 329 17.23 0.19 19.09
N ILE A 330 16.32 -0.67 19.55
CA ILE A 330 16.14 -2.03 19.01
C ILE A 330 14.77 -2.22 18.35
N SER A 331 13.71 -1.61 18.88
CA SER A 331 12.37 -1.71 18.27
C SER A 331 11.57 -0.43 18.47
N VAL A 332 10.50 -0.26 17.70
CA VAL A 332 9.59 0.88 17.82
C VAL A 332 8.16 0.40 18.00
N ARG A 333 7.49 0.93 19.02
CA ARG A 333 6.07 0.73 19.25
C ARG A 333 5.32 2.00 18.89
N VAL A 334 4.33 1.86 18.02
CA VAL A 334 3.41 2.93 17.67
C VAL A 334 2.06 2.58 18.27
N SER A 335 1.45 3.51 18.99
CA SER A 335 0.11 3.38 19.53
C SER A 335 -0.72 4.62 19.24
N VAL A 336 -2.03 4.49 19.28
CA VAL A 336 -2.93 5.65 19.20
C VAL A 336 -2.91 6.35 20.56
N ASN A 337 -2.62 7.64 20.54
CA ASN A 337 -2.67 8.49 21.74
C ASN A 337 -4.05 9.12 21.91
N ASP A 338 -4.61 9.61 20.80
CA ASP A 338 -5.90 10.29 20.75
C ASP A 338 -6.48 10.14 19.34
N ILE A 339 -7.78 9.85 19.26
CA ILE A 339 -8.51 9.64 18.01
C ILE A 339 -9.90 10.28 18.11
N GLU A 340 -10.23 11.10 17.12
CA GLU A 340 -11.56 11.69 16.97
C GLU A 340 -12.22 11.06 15.74
N GLN A 341 -13.25 10.24 15.99
CA GLN A 341 -14.04 9.61 14.94
C GLN A 341 -15.39 10.34 14.81
N LEU A 342 -15.85 10.49 13.57
CA LEU A 342 -17.24 10.84 13.32
C LEU A 342 -18.07 9.57 13.37
N GLU A 343 -18.98 9.51 14.33
CA GLU A 343 -20.11 8.60 14.21
C GLU A 343 -20.87 9.02 12.94
N LEU A 344 -20.81 8.15 11.92
CA LEU A 344 -21.75 8.25 10.82
C LEU A 344 -23.11 8.09 11.48
N PHE A 345 -23.85 9.20 11.61
CA PHE A 345 -25.25 9.15 12.01
C PHE A 345 -25.88 8.08 11.15
N SER A 346 -26.22 6.94 11.77
CA SER A 346 -27.05 5.94 11.15
C SER A 346 -28.26 6.73 10.71
N ARG A 347 -28.34 6.99 9.42
CA ARG A 347 -29.49 7.65 8.83
C ARG A 347 -30.59 6.65 9.11
N ASN A 348 -31.30 6.86 10.22
CA ASN A 348 -32.61 6.29 10.44
C ASN A 348 -33.45 6.93 9.35
N GLU A 349 -33.27 6.43 8.13
CA GLU A 349 -34.22 6.51 7.06
C GLU A 349 -35.41 5.76 7.63
N LYS A 350 -36.21 6.53 8.36
CA LYS A 350 -37.55 6.18 8.74
C LYS A 350 -38.20 5.93 7.38
N VAL A 351 -38.24 4.66 6.99
CA VAL A 351 -39.01 4.21 5.85
C VAL A 351 -40.43 4.58 6.26
N ASP A 352 -40.88 5.73 5.76
CA ASP A 352 -42.28 6.10 5.83
C ASP A 352 -43.00 5.04 4.99
N ASP A 353 -43.50 4.05 5.72
CA ASP A 353 -44.31 2.94 5.25
C ASP A 353 -45.69 3.51 4.87
N ASP A 354 -45.73 4.37 3.86
CA ASP A 354 -46.93 4.99 3.30
C ASP A 354 -47.24 4.41 1.91
N SER A 355 -47.35 3.08 1.86
CA SER A 355 -48.07 2.41 0.79
C SER A 355 -49.11 1.45 1.37
N GLY A 356 -50.07 2.04 2.09
CA GLY A 356 -51.41 1.49 2.20
C GLY A 356 -52.09 1.49 0.83
N VAL A 357 -51.80 0.50 -0.02
CA VAL A 357 -52.66 0.16 -1.16
C VAL A 357 -53.41 -1.11 -0.79
N GLY A 358 -54.65 -0.91 -0.34
CA GLY A 358 -55.59 -1.99 -0.06
C GLY A 358 -55.92 -2.79 -1.31
N LEU A 359 -55.61 -4.09 -1.27
CA LEU A 359 -56.23 -5.07 -2.15
C LEU A 359 -57.49 -5.59 -1.45
N SER A 360 -58.60 -4.90 -1.72
CA SER A 360 -59.94 -5.37 -1.38
C SER A 360 -60.30 -6.59 -2.23
N THR A 361 -60.57 -7.67 -1.53
CA THR A 361 -61.37 -8.83 -1.91
C THR A 361 -62.53 -8.48 -2.84
N ILE A 362 -62.60 -9.13 -4.02
CA ILE A 362 -63.84 -9.25 -4.80
C ILE A 362 -64.11 -10.74 -4.99
N PHE A 363 -65.16 -11.19 -4.31
CA PHE A 363 -65.93 -12.39 -4.58
C PHE A 363 -66.58 -12.31 -5.97
N GLY A 364 -66.68 -13.45 -6.67
CA GLY A 364 -67.72 -13.62 -7.68
C GLY A 364 -67.50 -14.77 -8.65
N GLY A 365 -68.38 -15.77 -8.61
CA GLY A 365 -68.94 -16.37 -9.83
C GLY A 365 -68.57 -17.83 -10.14
N GLU A 366 -69.53 -18.69 -9.81
CA GLU A 366 -69.89 -20.02 -10.39
C GLU A 366 -68.96 -21.24 -10.25
#